data_AF-A0A934LKY0-F1
#
_entry.id   AF-A0A934LKY0-F1
#
_cell.length_a   1.000
_cell.length_b   1.000
_cell.length_c   1.000
_cell.angle_alpha   90.00
_cell.angle_beta   90.00
_cell.angle_gamma   90.00
#
_symmetry.space_group_name_H-M   'P 1'
#
loop_
_entity.id
_entity.type
_entity.pdbx_description
1 polymer ?
#
loop_
_entity_poly.entity_id
_entity_poly.type
_entity_poly.pdbx_seq_one_letter_code
_entity_poly.pdbx_strand_id
1 'polypeptide(L)'
;MQKDVIVCPSCGYENSTEETQCIQCKRPLPTGAPRGVTKSLKGDEVTTVPVPDQPARLARIEHAAQLTRTHRDAIALFVMGESEPLLVKGRGKTILGRHIPGERPPTVDLNNYGAHLLGVSRQHALISFINKRYTIEDLASTNGTWLNENKLTPFKAYVLRNGDQIRLGQLTVYAYFNSAVYNEQTIFLIETEDGEETTSKLTPDYLVSTIGPYLNAISQLQFVVDEASERSHSEIHINTISASVQHSHIRVAIDGVPDAINLVKAVILPWRKQQAKSLSVFRKVEKLSESEMEAPGGESEAKRQRQELARTLLQLANDMLAQSAPALSADDKKAVIKKMFPALQVISLSTIELASEESTPATTS
;
A
#
# COMPACT_ATOMS: atom_id res chain seq x y z
N MET A 1 23.84 54.42 -17.88
CA MET A 1 22.82 54.32 -16.83
C MET A 1 22.15 52.97 -16.98
N GLN A 2 22.40 52.07 -16.04
CA GLN A 2 21.81 50.72 -16.05
C GLN A 2 20.36 50.89 -15.57
N LYS A 3 19.37 50.60 -16.42
CA LYS A 3 17.96 50.64 -16.02
C LYS A 3 17.73 49.51 -15.04
N ASP A 4 17.27 49.82 -13.84
CA ASP A 4 16.78 48.81 -12.92
C ASP A 4 15.58 48.11 -13.58
N VAL A 5 15.64 46.78 -13.65
CA VAL A 5 14.62 45.92 -14.25
C VAL A 5 14.16 44.89 -13.22
N ILE A 6 12.86 44.60 -13.24
CA ILE A 6 12.23 43.58 -12.41
C ILE A 6 11.78 42.42 -13.30
N VAL A 7 12.34 41.24 -13.05
CA VAL A 7 11.99 40.03 -13.82
C VAL A 7 10.67 39.48 -13.31
N CYS A 8 9.71 39.27 -14.20
CA CYS A 8 8.41 38.71 -13.84
C CYS A 8 8.58 37.27 -13.33
N PRO A 9 8.19 36.95 -12.08
CA PRO A 9 8.38 35.62 -11.51
C PRO A 9 7.50 34.55 -12.18
N SER A 10 6.46 34.98 -12.91
CA SER A 10 5.55 34.07 -13.61
C SER A 10 5.95 33.72 -15.05
N CYS A 11 6.69 34.59 -15.76
CA CYS A 11 7.00 34.36 -17.18
C CYS A 11 8.43 34.70 -17.59
N GLY A 12 9.24 35.26 -16.68
CA GLY A 12 10.63 35.60 -16.94
C GLY A 12 10.85 36.87 -17.77
N TYR A 13 9.79 37.58 -18.17
CA TYR A 13 9.94 38.84 -18.90
C TYR A 13 10.54 39.94 -18.02
N GLU A 14 11.49 40.70 -18.56
CA GLU A 14 12.09 41.86 -17.89
C GLU A 14 11.17 43.08 -17.99
N ASN A 15 10.67 43.54 -16.85
CA ASN A 15 9.79 44.70 -16.77
C ASN A 15 10.53 45.88 -16.15
N SER A 16 10.02 47.09 -16.37
CA SER A 16 10.47 48.27 -15.62
C SER A 16 10.08 48.14 -14.15
N THR A 17 10.89 48.67 -13.23
CA THR A 17 10.57 48.70 -11.79
C THR A 17 9.35 49.55 -11.43
N GLU A 18 8.85 50.38 -12.35
CA GLU A 18 7.62 51.17 -12.19
C GLU A 18 6.36 50.37 -12.53
N GLU A 19 6.49 49.21 -13.17
CA GLU A 19 5.36 48.38 -13.56
C GLU A 19 4.82 47.60 -12.34
N THR A 20 3.52 47.74 -12.09
CA THR A 20 2.84 46.96 -11.04
C THR A 20 2.34 45.61 -11.55
N GLN A 21 2.35 45.40 -12.88
CA GLN A 21 1.96 44.17 -13.56
C GLN A 21 2.88 43.89 -14.75
N CYS A 22 3.16 42.62 -15.01
CA CYS A 22 4.01 42.20 -16.12
C CYS A 22 3.38 42.57 -17.46
N ILE A 23 4.12 43.26 -18.31
CA ILE A 23 3.58 43.75 -19.58
C ILE A 23 3.25 42.60 -20.54
N GLN A 24 3.94 41.47 -20.42
CA GLN A 24 3.73 40.29 -21.27
C GLN A 24 2.61 39.37 -20.76
N CYS A 25 2.56 39.05 -19.46
CA CYS A 25 1.60 38.07 -18.92
C CYS A 25 0.51 38.66 -18.02
N LYS A 26 0.51 39.98 -17.82
CA LYS A 26 -0.46 40.77 -17.04
C LYS A 26 -0.58 40.41 -15.56
N ARG A 27 0.30 39.56 -15.02
CA ARG A 27 0.34 39.21 -13.59
C ARG A 27 1.07 40.27 -12.76
N PRO A 28 0.67 40.49 -11.49
CA PRO A 28 1.29 41.50 -10.64
C PRO A 28 2.80 41.26 -10.43
N LEU A 29 3.57 42.35 -10.41
CA LEU A 29 5.00 42.36 -10.12
C LEU A 29 5.21 42.72 -8.65
N PRO A 30 6.23 42.17 -7.97
CA PRO A 30 6.49 42.47 -6.57
C PRO A 30 6.97 43.92 -6.42
N THR A 31 6.07 44.82 -6.04
CA THR A 31 6.40 46.23 -5.80
C THR A 31 6.97 46.42 -4.39
N GLY A 32 8.22 46.88 -4.33
CA GLY A 32 8.91 47.51 -3.20
C GLY A 32 8.59 47.05 -1.77
N ALA A 33 9.41 46.15 -1.22
CA ALA A 33 9.61 46.10 0.24
C ALA A 33 10.62 47.21 0.65
N PRO A 34 10.42 47.91 1.79
CA PRO A 34 11.34 48.95 2.22
C PRO A 34 12.72 48.37 2.52
N ARG A 35 13.77 49.08 2.08
CA ARG A 35 15.17 48.83 2.48
C ARG A 35 15.30 48.99 4.00
N GLY A 36 15.11 47.90 4.73
CA GLY A 36 15.38 47.80 6.16
C GLY A 36 16.87 47.67 6.41
N VAL A 37 17.45 48.72 6.99
CA VAL A 37 18.80 48.75 7.56
C VAL A 37 18.97 47.56 8.51
N THR A 38 20.04 46.77 8.34
CA THR A 38 20.46 45.75 9.30
C THR A 38 20.87 46.41 10.61
N LYS A 39 19.92 46.56 11.55
CA LYS A 39 20.28 46.73 12.95
C LYS A 39 20.68 45.37 13.48
N SER A 40 21.97 45.24 13.80
CA SER A 40 22.53 44.14 14.58
C SER A 40 21.71 43.95 15.85
N LEU A 41 20.90 42.89 15.91
CA LEU A 41 20.29 42.42 17.14
C LEU A 41 21.40 41.77 17.96
N LYS A 42 21.72 42.35 19.12
CA LYS A 42 22.49 41.67 20.15
C LYS A 42 21.70 40.44 20.59
N GLY A 43 22.42 39.34 20.76
CA GLY A 43 21.89 37.99 20.83
C GLY A 43 20.78 37.79 21.85
N ASP A 44 19.70 37.23 21.34
CA ASP A 44 18.90 36.23 22.04
C ASP A 44 19.02 34.95 21.20
N GLU A 45 19.24 33.80 21.85
CA GLU A 45 19.31 32.49 21.20
C GLU A 45 18.06 32.26 20.35
N VAL A 46 18.24 32.20 19.02
CA VAL A 46 17.21 31.73 18.10
C VAL A 46 17.07 30.22 18.31
N THR A 47 16.17 29.82 19.18
CA THR A 47 15.69 28.44 19.23
C THR A 47 14.71 28.25 18.08
N THR A 48 15.13 27.51 17.04
CA THR A 48 14.20 27.03 16.01
C THR A 48 13.32 25.96 16.64
N VAL A 49 12.12 26.33 17.08
CA VAL A 49 11.07 25.35 17.38
C VAL A 49 10.67 24.70 16.04
N PRO A 50 10.69 23.37 15.90
CA PRO A 50 10.19 22.71 14.70
C PRO A 50 8.71 23.07 14.50
N VAL A 51 8.36 23.65 13.36
CA VAL A 51 6.96 23.82 12.98
C VAL A 51 6.37 22.41 12.80
N PRO A 52 5.29 22.05 13.51
CA PRO A 52 4.69 20.72 13.38
C PRO A 52 3.99 20.62 12.02
N ASP A 53 4.72 20.18 10.99
CA ASP A 53 4.20 19.95 9.64
C ASP A 53 3.43 18.60 9.53
N GLN A 54 3.48 17.77 10.57
CA GLN A 54 2.86 16.45 10.56
C GLN A 54 1.32 16.46 10.48
N PRO A 55 0.57 17.26 11.25
CA PRO A 55 -0.90 17.20 11.23
C PRO A 55 -1.48 17.68 9.89
N ALA A 56 -0.92 18.75 9.33
CA ALA A 56 -1.38 19.30 8.05
C ALA A 56 -1.06 18.36 6.88
N ARG A 57 0.12 17.74 6.89
CA ARG A 57 0.49 16.72 5.90
C ARG A 57 -0.44 15.51 5.94
N LEU A 58 -0.76 14.99 7.12
CA LEU A 58 -1.67 13.85 7.27
C LEU A 58 -3.08 14.18 6.75
N ALA A 59 -3.62 15.35 7.10
CA ALA A 59 -4.94 15.79 6.60
C ALA A 59 -4.98 15.92 5.06
N ARG A 60 -3.88 16.38 4.44
CA ARG A 60 -3.76 16.46 2.96
C ARG A 60 -3.76 15.09 2.31
N ILE A 61 -3.06 14.12 2.91
CA ILE A 61 -3.05 12.72 2.46
C ILE A 61 -4.46 12.12 2.53
N GLU A 62 -5.17 12.34 3.63
CA GLU A 62 -6.55 11.88 3.82
C GLU A 62 -7.49 12.48 2.77
N HIS A 63 -7.37 13.78 2.49
CA HIS A 63 -8.20 14.44 1.49
C HIS A 63 -7.91 13.93 0.08
N ALA A 64 -6.64 13.73 -0.28
CA ALA A 64 -6.25 13.13 -1.55
C ALA A 64 -6.77 11.68 -1.68
N ALA A 65 -6.72 10.89 -0.61
CA ALA A 65 -7.30 9.55 -0.56
C ALA A 65 -8.82 9.58 -0.76
N GLN A 66 -9.52 10.54 -0.16
CA GLN A 66 -10.97 10.68 -0.35
C GLN A 66 -11.34 11.06 -1.79
N LEU A 67 -10.66 12.05 -2.37
CA LEU A 67 -10.89 12.48 -3.76
C LEU A 67 -10.66 11.35 -4.76
N THR A 68 -9.59 10.58 -4.57
CA THR A 68 -9.26 9.45 -5.44
C THR A 68 -10.16 8.24 -5.22
N ARG A 69 -10.75 8.05 -4.03
CA ARG A 69 -11.83 7.08 -3.81
C ARG A 69 -13.09 7.43 -4.62
N THR A 70 -13.47 8.70 -4.67
CA THR A 70 -14.60 9.18 -5.47
C THR A 70 -14.33 9.05 -6.97
N HIS A 71 -13.08 9.28 -7.40
CA HIS A 71 -12.65 9.18 -8.79
C HIS A 71 -11.60 8.07 -8.96
N ARG A 72 -12.06 6.81 -9.10
CA ARG A 72 -11.21 5.60 -9.14
C ARG A 72 -10.18 5.55 -10.27
N ASP A 73 -10.31 6.43 -11.25
CA ASP A 73 -9.44 6.59 -12.40
C ASP A 73 -8.61 7.88 -12.35
N ALA A 74 -8.59 8.58 -11.21
CA ALA A 74 -7.84 9.82 -11.05
C ALA A 74 -6.51 9.62 -10.29
N ILE A 75 -5.58 10.53 -10.55
CA ILE A 75 -4.37 10.75 -9.78
C ILE A 75 -4.38 12.19 -9.24
N ALA A 76 -4.15 12.31 -7.93
CA ALA A 76 -3.96 13.57 -7.23
C ALA A 76 -2.46 13.82 -7.07
N LEU A 77 -1.98 14.94 -7.61
CA LEU A 77 -0.59 15.35 -7.56
C LEU A 77 -0.45 16.53 -6.59
N PHE A 78 0.25 16.31 -5.49
CA PHE A 78 0.42 17.29 -4.43
C PHE A 78 1.78 17.97 -4.55
N VAL A 79 1.81 19.23 -4.96
CA VAL A 79 3.07 19.99 -5.01
C VAL A 79 3.48 20.36 -3.58
N MET A 80 4.76 20.16 -3.25
CA MET A 80 5.28 20.49 -1.92
C MET A 80 5.05 21.97 -1.60
N GLY A 81 4.44 22.24 -0.45
CA GLY A 81 4.11 23.59 0.03
C GLY A 81 2.68 24.05 -0.30
N GLU A 82 2.00 23.41 -1.25
CA GLU A 82 0.62 23.75 -1.60
C GLU A 82 -0.39 23.12 -0.64
N SER A 83 -1.64 23.58 -0.63
CA SER A 83 -2.73 22.98 0.16
C SER A 83 -3.67 22.12 -0.66
N GLU A 84 -3.80 22.40 -1.95
CA GLU A 84 -4.74 21.74 -2.86
C GLU A 84 -4.00 20.88 -3.89
N PRO A 85 -4.46 19.63 -4.14
CA PRO A 85 -3.86 18.78 -5.15
C PRO A 85 -4.29 19.18 -6.57
N LEU A 86 -3.41 18.92 -7.53
CA LEU A 86 -3.77 18.88 -8.94
C LEU A 86 -4.44 17.52 -9.24
N LEU A 87 -5.73 17.52 -9.54
CA LEU A 87 -6.46 16.31 -9.88
C LEU A 87 -6.46 16.06 -11.39
N VAL A 88 -5.84 14.97 -11.82
CA VAL A 88 -5.88 14.50 -13.21
C VAL A 88 -6.83 13.32 -13.30
N LYS A 89 -7.91 13.47 -14.08
CA LYS A 89 -8.93 12.43 -14.27
C LYS A 89 -8.57 11.55 -15.48
N GLY A 90 -8.82 10.25 -15.36
CA GLY A 90 -8.61 9.26 -16.41
C GLY A 90 -7.28 8.52 -16.31
N ARG A 91 -7.31 7.23 -16.70
CA ARG A 91 -6.16 6.32 -16.72
C ARG A 91 -5.31 6.44 -18.00
N GLY A 92 -5.04 7.69 -18.39
CA GLY A 92 -4.34 8.02 -19.64
C GLY A 92 -2.85 8.28 -19.47
N LYS A 93 -2.25 8.84 -20.53
CA LYS A 93 -0.91 9.43 -20.47
C LYS A 93 -0.99 10.84 -19.88
N THR A 94 -0.28 11.05 -18.78
CA THR A 94 -0.21 12.33 -18.06
C THR A 94 1.21 12.86 -18.14
N ILE A 95 1.41 13.89 -18.95
CA ILE A 95 2.70 14.55 -19.07
C ILE A 95 2.78 15.65 -18.02
N LEU A 96 3.83 15.60 -17.21
CA LEU A 96 4.21 16.66 -16.27
C LEU A 96 5.24 17.56 -16.93
N GLY A 97 5.03 18.88 -16.87
CA GLY A 97 5.99 19.81 -17.43
C GLY A 97 5.58 21.25 -17.29
N ARG A 98 6.27 22.09 -18.06
CA ARG A 98 6.03 23.52 -18.16
C ARG A 98 5.45 23.86 -19.53
N HIS A 99 4.32 24.53 -19.56
CA HIS A 99 3.78 25.06 -20.81
C HIS A 99 4.60 26.25 -21.31
N ILE A 100 4.79 26.33 -22.62
CA ILE A 100 5.29 27.51 -23.33
C ILE A 100 4.27 27.90 -24.39
N PRO A 101 3.87 29.19 -24.47
CA PRO A 101 2.98 29.66 -25.52
C PRO A 101 3.50 29.30 -26.93
N GLY A 102 2.63 28.75 -27.76
CA GLY A 102 2.97 28.33 -29.13
C GLY A 102 3.45 26.88 -29.24
N GLU A 103 3.64 26.17 -28.13
CA GLU A 103 3.92 24.74 -28.10
C GLU A 103 2.71 23.94 -27.59
N ARG A 104 2.72 22.63 -27.79
CA ARG A 104 1.70 21.75 -27.21
C ARG A 104 1.86 21.73 -25.68
N PRO A 105 0.80 22.05 -24.91
CA PRO A 105 0.88 22.04 -23.46
C PRO A 105 1.08 20.61 -22.92
N PRO A 106 1.79 20.45 -21.78
CA PRO A 106 1.74 19.20 -21.02
C PRO A 106 0.33 18.96 -20.47
N THR A 107 0.03 17.73 -20.08
CA THR A 107 -1.25 17.40 -19.42
C THR A 107 -1.39 18.16 -18.10
N VAL A 108 -0.29 18.31 -17.37
CA VAL A 108 -0.21 19.09 -16.14
C VAL A 108 0.84 20.18 -16.33
N ASP A 109 0.36 21.42 -16.43
CA ASP A 109 1.23 22.60 -16.47
C ASP A 109 1.61 23.03 -15.05
N LEU A 110 2.91 22.98 -14.76
CA LEU A 110 3.48 23.26 -13.46
C LEU A 110 3.96 24.71 -13.32
N ASN A 111 3.72 25.58 -14.31
CA ASN A 111 4.15 26.99 -14.28
C ASN A 111 3.71 27.75 -13.03
N ASN A 112 2.50 27.48 -12.51
CA ASN A 112 1.99 28.13 -11.30
C ASN A 112 2.77 27.78 -10.03
N TYR A 113 3.67 26.79 -10.10
CA TYR A 113 4.48 26.30 -9.00
C TYR A 113 5.97 26.58 -9.20
N GLY A 114 6.33 27.61 -9.97
CA GLY A 114 7.72 28.00 -10.19
C GLY A 114 8.52 27.01 -11.06
N ALA A 115 7.83 26.21 -11.89
CA ALA A 115 8.44 25.17 -12.72
C ALA A 115 9.69 25.62 -13.50
N HIS A 116 9.70 26.84 -14.05
CA HIS A 116 10.88 27.32 -14.77
C HIS A 116 12.10 27.49 -13.86
N LEU A 117 11.91 28.15 -12.70
CA LEU A 117 12.98 28.42 -11.73
C LEU A 117 13.49 27.13 -11.09
N LEU A 118 12.59 26.19 -10.84
CA LEU A 118 12.92 24.89 -10.23
C LEU A 118 13.42 23.86 -11.26
N GLY A 119 13.67 24.28 -12.51
CA GLY A 119 14.34 23.44 -13.50
C GLY A 119 13.47 22.38 -14.16
N VAL A 120 12.15 22.56 -14.18
CA VAL A 120 11.21 21.67 -14.86
C VAL A 120 11.24 21.93 -16.37
N SER A 121 11.22 20.85 -17.13
CA SER A 121 11.29 20.85 -18.60
C SER A 121 9.91 20.97 -19.21
N ARG A 122 9.84 21.34 -20.49
CA ARG A 122 8.55 21.54 -21.19
C ARG A 122 7.69 20.27 -21.19
N GLN A 123 8.34 19.15 -21.49
CA GLN A 123 7.85 17.79 -21.34
C GLN A 123 8.90 17.10 -20.45
N HIS A 124 8.64 16.95 -19.15
CA HIS A 124 9.68 16.53 -18.20
C HIS A 124 9.56 15.05 -17.84
N ALA A 125 8.37 14.62 -17.44
CA ALA A 125 8.08 13.24 -17.09
C ALA A 125 6.72 12.80 -17.62
N LEU A 126 6.58 11.52 -17.90
CA LEU A 126 5.35 10.88 -18.31
C LEU A 126 4.88 9.93 -17.22
N ILE A 127 3.68 10.14 -16.71
CA ILE A 127 2.95 9.15 -15.93
C ILE A 127 2.00 8.40 -16.88
N SER A 128 2.06 7.08 -16.89
CA SER A 128 1.17 6.22 -17.69
C SER A 128 0.49 5.17 -16.82
N PHE A 129 -0.75 4.84 -17.15
CA PHE A 129 -1.44 3.69 -16.56
C PHE A 129 -1.41 2.50 -17.53
N ILE A 130 -0.56 1.51 -17.26
CA ILE A 130 -0.31 0.35 -18.12
C ILE A 130 -0.37 -0.91 -17.25
N ASN A 131 -0.99 -1.99 -17.76
CA ASN A 131 -1.12 -3.26 -17.02
C ASN A 131 -1.69 -3.08 -15.60
N LYS A 132 -2.72 -2.23 -15.49
CA LYS A 132 -3.37 -1.86 -14.22
C LYS A 132 -2.45 -1.16 -13.20
N ARG A 133 -1.29 -0.65 -13.60
CA ARG A 133 -0.35 0.04 -12.71
C ARG A 133 -0.01 1.41 -13.24
N TYR A 134 0.18 2.37 -12.33
CA TYR A 134 0.81 3.63 -12.68
C TYR A 134 2.31 3.41 -12.81
N THR A 135 2.88 4.05 -13.81
CA THR A 135 4.31 4.06 -14.10
C THR A 135 4.75 5.49 -14.35
N ILE A 136 6.00 5.80 -14.06
CA ILE A 136 6.64 7.08 -14.36
C ILE A 136 7.90 6.87 -15.19
N GLU A 137 8.10 7.76 -16.14
CA GLU A 137 9.23 7.78 -17.07
C GLU A 137 9.78 9.21 -17.17
N ASP A 138 11.11 9.37 -17.13
CA ASP A 138 11.76 10.64 -17.45
C ASP A 138 11.86 10.81 -18.96
N LEU A 139 11.38 11.95 -19.50
CA LEU A 139 11.36 12.22 -20.93
C LEU A 139 12.65 12.92 -21.41
N ALA A 140 13.80 12.42 -20.96
CA ALA A 140 15.12 13.03 -21.16
C ALA A 140 15.15 14.51 -20.71
N SER A 141 14.69 14.75 -19.49
CA SER A 141 14.66 16.09 -18.94
C SER A 141 16.07 16.64 -18.66
N THR A 142 16.23 17.97 -18.76
CA THR A 142 17.55 18.60 -18.57
C THR A 142 18.11 18.41 -17.17
N ASN A 143 17.25 18.51 -16.15
CA ASN A 143 17.66 18.40 -14.76
C ASN A 143 17.40 17.01 -14.15
N GLY A 144 16.74 16.12 -14.87
CA GLY A 144 16.41 14.77 -14.41
C GLY A 144 15.14 14.69 -13.56
N THR A 145 14.61 13.47 -13.48
CA THR A 145 13.52 13.07 -12.59
C THR A 145 14.04 12.09 -11.53
N TRP A 146 13.54 12.19 -10.31
CA TRP A 146 13.81 11.25 -9.23
C TRP A 146 12.49 10.70 -8.67
N LEU A 147 12.50 9.42 -8.32
CA LEU A 147 11.43 8.73 -7.62
C LEU A 147 11.95 8.29 -6.26
N ASN A 148 11.37 8.81 -5.17
CA ASN A 148 11.84 8.57 -3.80
C ASN A 148 13.36 8.78 -3.67
N GLU A 149 13.84 9.92 -4.20
CA GLU A 149 15.26 10.32 -4.27
C GLU A 149 16.19 9.42 -5.09
N ASN A 150 15.68 8.40 -5.79
CA ASN A 150 16.44 7.63 -6.76
C ASN A 150 16.28 8.22 -8.17
N LYS A 151 17.40 8.57 -8.81
CA LYS A 151 17.39 9.18 -10.15
C LYS A 151 16.91 8.16 -11.19
N LEU A 152 15.96 8.57 -12.02
CA LEU A 152 15.44 7.72 -13.09
C LEU A 152 16.40 7.72 -14.29
N THR A 153 16.49 6.58 -14.98
CA THR A 153 17.11 6.52 -16.31
C THR A 153 16.09 7.06 -17.34
N PRO A 154 16.48 8.00 -18.22
CA PRO A 154 15.60 8.50 -19.27
C PRO A 154 14.99 7.38 -20.12
N PHE A 155 13.72 7.54 -20.48
CA PHE A 155 12.93 6.61 -21.31
C PHE A 155 12.74 5.19 -20.74
N LYS A 156 13.07 4.98 -19.46
CA LYS A 156 12.77 3.74 -18.75
C LYS A 156 11.59 3.97 -17.83
N ALA A 157 10.58 3.11 -17.93
CA ALA A 157 9.42 3.13 -17.04
C ALA A 157 9.74 2.52 -15.67
N TYR A 158 9.31 3.19 -14.61
CA TYR A 158 9.40 2.74 -13.23
C TYR A 158 7.99 2.67 -12.64
N VAL A 159 7.72 1.69 -11.79
CA VAL A 159 6.42 1.57 -11.11
C VAL A 159 6.26 2.75 -10.17
N LEU A 160 5.12 3.44 -10.28
CA LEU A 160 4.72 4.50 -9.35
C LEU A 160 3.72 3.92 -8.36
N ARG A 161 3.94 4.13 -7.07
CA ARG A 161 3.09 3.67 -5.96
C ARG A 161 2.36 4.85 -5.31
N ASN A 162 1.27 4.54 -4.62
CA ASN A 162 0.49 5.55 -3.92
C ASN A 162 1.32 6.14 -2.78
N GLY A 163 1.43 7.48 -2.73
CA GLY A 163 2.24 8.22 -1.77
C GLY A 163 3.69 8.47 -2.18
N ASP A 164 4.13 7.97 -3.35
CA ASP A 164 5.50 8.18 -3.82
C ASP A 164 5.82 9.66 -4.03
N GLN A 165 7.07 10.02 -3.73
CA GLN A 165 7.64 11.33 -4.00
C GLN A 165 8.30 11.35 -5.38
N ILE A 166 7.85 12.25 -6.24
CA ILE A 166 8.42 12.55 -7.55
C ILE A 166 9.13 13.90 -7.47
N ARG A 167 10.40 13.96 -7.82
CA ARG A 167 11.13 15.24 -7.93
C ARG A 167 11.51 15.50 -9.38
N LEU A 168 11.07 16.63 -9.92
CA LEU A 168 11.31 17.10 -11.29
C LEU A 168 12.28 18.28 -11.22
N GLY A 169 13.57 18.06 -11.52
CA GLY A 169 14.60 19.04 -11.16
C GLY A 169 14.62 19.30 -9.64
N GLN A 170 14.20 20.50 -9.23
CA GLN A 170 14.07 20.89 -7.82
C GLN A 170 12.61 20.96 -7.33
N LEU A 171 11.63 20.73 -8.22
CA LEU A 171 10.22 20.73 -7.85
C LEU A 171 9.81 19.36 -7.31
N THR A 172 9.30 19.31 -6.07
CA THR A 172 8.83 18.07 -5.45
C THR A 172 7.31 17.96 -5.51
N VAL A 173 6.83 16.80 -5.95
CA VAL A 173 5.42 16.44 -6.09
C VAL A 173 5.18 15.08 -5.46
N TYR A 174 4.10 14.91 -4.70
CA TYR A 174 3.67 13.60 -4.19
C TYR A 174 2.50 13.08 -5.01
N ALA A 175 2.55 11.81 -5.41
CA ALA A 175 1.51 11.18 -6.20
C ALA A 175 0.59 10.33 -5.33
N TYR A 176 -0.70 10.66 -5.30
CA TYR A 176 -1.73 9.87 -4.64
C TYR A 176 -2.75 9.41 -5.67
N PHE A 177 -3.14 8.15 -5.62
CA PHE A 177 -4.17 7.61 -6.49
C PHE A 177 -4.84 6.45 -5.79
N ASN A 178 -6.09 6.20 -6.19
CA ASN A 178 -6.79 5.04 -5.70
C ASN A 178 -6.13 3.82 -6.33
N SER A 179 -5.30 3.15 -5.54
CA SER A 179 -4.76 1.85 -5.88
C SER A 179 -5.85 0.80 -5.74
N ALA A 180 -7.02 1.01 -6.36
CA ALA A 180 -8.09 0.04 -6.51
C ALA A 180 -7.70 -1.14 -7.43
N VAL A 181 -6.40 -1.40 -7.54
CA VAL A 181 -5.78 -2.58 -8.16
C VAL A 181 -5.12 -3.45 -7.10
N TYR A 182 -5.00 -2.98 -5.86
CA TYR A 182 -4.69 -3.83 -4.72
C TYR A 182 -5.92 -3.82 -3.82
N ASN A 183 -6.62 -4.96 -3.76
CA ASN A 183 -7.55 -5.22 -2.68
C ASN A 183 -6.73 -5.38 -1.40
N GLU A 184 -6.19 -4.29 -0.87
CA GLU A 184 -5.44 -4.30 0.38
C GLU A 184 -6.40 -4.75 1.47
N GLN A 185 -6.13 -5.95 1.96
CA GLN A 185 -6.86 -6.53 3.06
C GLN A 185 -6.03 -6.29 4.31
N THR A 186 -6.56 -5.45 5.18
CA THR A 186 -6.10 -5.44 6.55
C THR A 186 -6.70 -6.65 7.26
N ILE A 187 -5.82 -7.51 7.78
CA ILE A 187 -6.19 -8.63 8.63
C ILE A 187 -5.62 -8.42 10.03
N PHE A 188 -6.45 -8.72 11.03
CA PHE A 188 -6.08 -8.69 12.43
C PHE A 188 -5.82 -10.13 12.88
N LEU A 189 -4.59 -10.40 13.28
CA LEU A 189 -4.16 -11.68 13.80
C LEU A 189 -4.23 -11.62 15.32
N ILE A 190 -5.10 -12.44 15.89
CA ILE A 190 -5.24 -12.63 17.34
C ILE A 190 -4.80 -14.04 17.66
N GLU A 191 -3.97 -14.22 18.69
CA GLU A 191 -3.61 -15.56 19.13
C GLU A 191 -4.59 -16.05 20.19
N THR A 192 -5.17 -17.22 19.96
CA THR A 192 -6.10 -17.86 20.89
C THR A 192 -5.55 -19.19 21.40
N GLU A 193 -5.60 -19.37 22.72
CA GLU A 193 -5.28 -20.64 23.39
C GLU A 193 -6.51 -21.10 24.17
N ASP A 194 -6.99 -22.32 23.90
CA ASP A 194 -8.22 -22.88 24.45
C ASP A 194 -9.48 -21.99 24.37
N GLY A 195 -9.52 -21.08 23.39
CA GLY A 195 -10.64 -20.17 23.15
C GLY A 195 -10.53 -18.82 23.87
N GLU A 196 -9.44 -18.57 24.58
CA GLU A 196 -9.15 -17.28 25.21
C GLU A 196 -8.08 -16.52 24.41
N GLU A 197 -8.28 -15.20 24.26
CA GLU A 197 -7.29 -14.33 23.61
C GLU A 197 -6.05 -14.20 24.48
N THR A 198 -4.89 -14.41 23.87
CA THR A 198 -3.59 -14.28 24.52
C THR A 198 -2.86 -13.05 23.99
N THR A 199 -2.03 -12.44 24.83
CA THR A 199 -1.23 -11.27 24.43
C THR A 199 0.01 -11.73 23.66
N SER A 200 0.01 -11.56 22.35
CA SER A 200 1.16 -11.91 21.51
C SER A 200 1.96 -10.67 21.14
N LYS A 201 3.18 -10.59 21.65
CA LYS A 201 4.13 -9.56 21.23
C LYS A 201 4.73 -9.95 19.88
N LEU A 202 4.79 -9.01 18.94
CA LEU A 202 5.49 -9.20 17.69
C LEU A 202 7.01 -9.22 17.94
N THR A 203 7.54 -10.40 18.24
CA THR A 203 8.98 -10.66 18.35
C THR A 203 9.52 -11.20 17.02
N PRO A 204 10.83 -11.11 16.75
CA PRO A 204 11.42 -11.72 15.56
C PRO A 204 11.14 -13.22 15.46
N ASP A 205 11.18 -13.92 16.60
CA ASP A 205 10.87 -15.36 16.65
C ASP A 205 9.41 -15.61 16.26
N TYR A 206 8.45 -14.92 16.89
CA TYR A 206 7.02 -15.08 16.60
C TYR A 206 6.67 -14.73 15.14
N LEU A 207 7.33 -13.72 14.58
CA LEU A 207 7.20 -13.37 13.17
C LEU A 207 7.64 -14.51 12.25
N VAL A 208 8.75 -15.18 12.57
CA VAL A 208 9.34 -16.25 11.74
C VAL A 208 8.67 -17.62 11.97
N SER A 209 8.30 -17.93 13.21
CA SER A 209 7.80 -19.26 13.60
C SER A 209 6.28 -19.39 13.50
N THR A 210 5.54 -18.29 13.64
CA THR A 210 4.07 -18.30 13.65
C THR A 210 3.48 -17.51 12.49
N ILE A 211 3.78 -16.21 12.39
CA ILE A 211 3.15 -15.32 11.39
C ILE A 211 3.60 -15.69 9.97
N GLY A 212 4.90 -15.87 9.75
CA GLY A 212 5.47 -16.18 8.44
C GLY A 212 4.86 -17.45 7.83
N PRO A 213 4.88 -18.60 8.52
CA PRO A 213 4.23 -19.82 8.05
C PRO A 213 2.74 -19.64 7.78
N TYR A 214 2.03 -18.88 8.62
CA TYR A 214 0.62 -18.60 8.43
C TYR A 214 0.33 -17.78 7.16
N LEU A 215 1.08 -16.69 6.93
CA LEU A 215 0.96 -15.87 5.72
C LEU A 215 1.39 -16.63 4.46
N ASN A 216 2.39 -17.50 4.57
CA ASN A 216 2.78 -18.41 3.48
C ASN A 216 1.65 -19.39 3.15
N ALA A 217 0.95 -19.93 4.15
CA ALA A 217 -0.20 -20.81 3.93
C ALA A 217 -1.36 -20.06 3.27
N ILE A 218 -1.66 -18.82 3.68
CA ILE A 218 -2.65 -17.96 2.99
C ILE A 218 -2.27 -17.76 1.52
N SER A 219 -0.97 -17.51 1.26
CA SER A 219 -0.47 -17.29 -0.09
C SER A 219 -0.58 -18.54 -0.97
N GLN A 220 -0.22 -19.70 -0.43
CA GLN A 220 -0.39 -21.00 -1.09
C GLN A 220 -1.86 -21.28 -1.39
N LEU A 221 -2.76 -20.98 -0.45
CA LEU A 221 -4.19 -21.16 -0.66
C LEU A 221 -4.70 -20.28 -1.81
N GLN A 222 -4.31 -19.01 -1.86
CA GLN A 222 -4.70 -18.12 -2.98
C GLN A 222 -4.18 -18.67 -4.32
N PHE A 223 -2.92 -19.10 -4.37
CA PHE A 223 -2.33 -19.67 -5.57
C PHE A 223 -3.13 -20.87 -6.08
N VAL A 224 -3.49 -21.79 -5.18
CA VAL A 224 -4.25 -22.99 -5.56
C VAL A 224 -5.65 -22.64 -6.06
N VAL A 225 -6.30 -21.62 -5.47
CA VAL A 225 -7.60 -21.12 -5.93
C VAL A 225 -7.50 -20.43 -7.29
N ASP A 226 -6.44 -19.65 -7.53
CA ASP A 226 -6.15 -19.05 -8.84
C ASP A 226 -5.99 -20.11 -9.92
N GLU A 227 -5.17 -21.13 -9.64
CA GLU A 227 -4.95 -22.26 -10.55
C GLU A 227 -6.25 -23.03 -10.82
N ALA A 228 -7.01 -23.36 -9.76
CA ALA A 228 -8.29 -24.06 -9.84
C ALA A 228 -9.36 -23.29 -10.64
N SER A 229 -9.24 -21.97 -10.70
CA SER A 229 -10.15 -21.08 -11.43
C SER A 229 -9.60 -20.65 -12.80
N GLU A 230 -8.48 -21.25 -13.25
CA GLU A 230 -7.78 -20.90 -14.49
C GLU A 230 -7.41 -19.41 -14.60
N ARG A 231 -7.10 -18.77 -13.47
CA ARG A 231 -6.68 -17.36 -13.40
C ARG A 231 -5.16 -17.24 -13.37
N SER A 232 -4.66 -16.11 -13.86
CA SER A 232 -3.26 -15.73 -13.65
C SER A 232 -2.97 -15.62 -12.15
N HIS A 233 -1.84 -16.17 -11.70
CA HIS A 233 -1.47 -16.12 -10.28
C HIS A 233 -1.36 -14.69 -9.77
N SER A 234 -1.95 -14.45 -8.61
CA SER A 234 -1.91 -13.16 -7.95
C SER A 234 -0.49 -12.84 -7.44
N GLU A 235 -0.07 -11.59 -7.61
CA GLU A 235 1.18 -11.09 -7.02
C GLU A 235 0.88 -10.68 -5.57
N ILE A 236 1.46 -11.39 -4.61
CA ILE A 236 1.14 -11.23 -3.18
C ILE A 236 2.20 -10.35 -2.54
N HIS A 237 1.76 -9.26 -1.90
CA HIS A 237 2.63 -8.30 -1.24
C HIS A 237 2.17 -8.05 0.18
N ILE A 238 3.12 -8.06 1.12
CA ILE A 238 2.88 -7.60 2.48
C ILE A 238 3.31 -6.13 2.53
N ASN A 239 2.35 -5.23 2.71
CA ASN A 239 2.60 -3.80 2.75
C ASN A 239 3.05 -3.35 4.13
N THR A 240 2.47 -3.92 5.18
CA THR A 240 2.80 -3.57 6.57
C THR A 240 2.53 -4.74 7.50
N ILE A 241 3.39 -4.91 8.50
CA ILE A 241 3.14 -5.71 9.70
C ILE A 241 3.38 -4.80 10.90
N SER A 242 2.40 -4.68 11.78
CA SER A 242 2.50 -3.83 12.97
C SER A 242 1.78 -4.47 14.15
N ALA A 243 2.36 -4.38 15.34
CA ALA A 243 1.68 -4.73 16.58
C ALA A 243 1.07 -3.48 17.22
N SER A 244 -0.13 -3.61 17.79
CA SER A 244 -0.75 -2.54 18.55
C SER A 244 -0.23 -2.58 20.00
N VAL A 245 0.13 -1.40 20.55
CA VAL A 245 0.53 -1.29 21.97
C VAL A 245 -0.69 -1.34 22.89
N GLN A 246 -1.85 -0.94 22.37
CA GLN A 246 -3.12 -0.87 23.10
C GLN A 246 -3.99 -2.11 22.92
N HIS A 247 -3.73 -2.92 21.88
CA HIS A 247 -4.54 -4.08 21.55
C HIS A 247 -3.63 -5.29 21.35
N SER A 248 -4.03 -6.46 21.86
CA SER A 248 -3.30 -7.74 21.80
C SER A 248 -3.26 -8.38 20.40
N HIS A 249 -3.41 -7.59 19.34
CA HIS A 249 -3.46 -8.08 17.96
C HIS A 249 -2.30 -7.57 17.11
N ILE A 250 -1.98 -8.35 16.08
CA ILE A 250 -1.01 -7.97 15.05
C ILE A 250 -1.78 -7.66 13.77
N ARG A 251 -1.59 -6.45 13.27
CA ARG A 251 -2.19 -5.98 12.02
C ARG A 251 -1.25 -6.31 10.87
N VAL A 252 -1.77 -6.98 9.86
CA VAL A 252 -1.08 -7.24 8.60
C VAL A 252 -1.90 -6.62 7.46
N ALA A 253 -1.26 -5.74 6.69
CA ALA A 253 -1.81 -5.23 5.44
C ALA A 253 -1.20 -6.04 4.29
N ILE A 254 -2.05 -6.78 3.57
CA ILE A 254 -1.62 -7.71 2.53
C ILE A 254 -2.48 -7.56 1.27
N ASP A 255 -1.83 -7.62 0.11
CA ASP A 255 -2.42 -7.54 -1.22
C ASP A 255 -2.43 -8.89 -1.92
N GLY A 256 -3.36 -9.05 -2.87
CA GLY A 256 -3.35 -10.17 -3.79
C GLY A 256 -3.88 -11.49 -3.21
N VAL A 257 -4.54 -11.47 -2.05
CA VAL A 257 -5.10 -12.69 -1.39
C VAL A 257 -6.62 -12.65 -1.13
N PRO A 258 -7.45 -12.06 -2.02
CA PRO A 258 -8.85 -11.82 -1.71
C PRO A 258 -9.68 -13.09 -1.47
N ASP A 259 -9.44 -14.15 -2.25
CA ASP A 259 -10.21 -15.38 -2.18
C ASP A 259 -9.75 -16.23 -0.99
N ALA A 260 -8.44 -16.28 -0.72
CA ALA A 260 -7.92 -16.97 0.44
C ALA A 260 -8.51 -16.40 1.74
N ILE A 261 -8.47 -15.07 1.95
CA ILE A 261 -9.05 -14.45 3.15
C ILE A 261 -10.55 -14.68 3.25
N ASN A 262 -11.28 -14.59 2.13
CA ASN A 262 -12.72 -14.88 2.12
C ASN A 262 -13.01 -16.33 2.51
N LEU A 263 -12.26 -17.30 1.99
CA LEU A 263 -12.43 -18.70 2.33
C LEU A 263 -12.05 -18.99 3.78
N VAL A 264 -11.00 -18.36 4.32
CA VAL A 264 -10.69 -18.50 5.75
C VAL A 264 -11.86 -18.02 6.60
N LYS A 265 -12.41 -16.84 6.29
CA LYS A 265 -13.54 -16.25 7.04
C LYS A 265 -14.83 -17.05 6.90
N ALA A 266 -15.18 -17.46 5.67
CA ALA A 266 -16.47 -18.07 5.36
C ALA A 266 -16.52 -19.58 5.62
N VAL A 267 -15.37 -20.26 5.60
CA VAL A 267 -15.32 -21.73 5.63
C VAL A 267 -14.47 -22.24 6.79
N ILE A 268 -13.22 -21.77 6.92
CA ILE A 268 -12.29 -22.29 7.95
C ILE A 268 -12.67 -21.83 9.36
N LEU A 269 -13.02 -20.56 9.58
CA LEU A 269 -13.39 -20.08 10.91
C LEU A 269 -14.66 -20.76 11.45
N PRO A 270 -15.75 -20.92 10.67
CA PRO A 270 -16.90 -21.72 11.11
C PRO A 270 -16.54 -23.17 11.42
N TRP A 271 -15.69 -23.80 10.60
CA TRP A 271 -15.21 -25.16 10.86
C TRP A 271 -14.42 -25.25 12.16
N ARG A 272 -13.52 -24.30 12.44
CA ARG A 272 -12.76 -24.26 13.71
C ARG A 272 -13.69 -24.18 14.92
N LYS A 273 -14.74 -23.36 14.83
CA LYS A 273 -15.78 -23.28 15.88
C LYS A 273 -16.49 -24.61 16.09
N GLN A 274 -16.80 -25.35 15.02
CA GLN A 274 -17.40 -26.69 15.12
C GLN A 274 -16.44 -27.71 15.74
N GLN A 275 -15.14 -27.60 15.45
CA GLN A 275 -14.10 -28.52 15.93
C GLN A 275 -13.43 -28.09 17.23
N ALA A 276 -13.93 -27.05 17.92
CA ALA A 276 -13.25 -26.40 19.05
C ALA A 276 -12.76 -27.38 20.14
N LYS A 277 -13.56 -28.40 20.46
CA LYS A 277 -13.22 -29.42 21.48
C LYS A 277 -12.09 -30.37 21.06
N SER A 278 -11.86 -30.53 19.76
CA SER A 278 -10.90 -31.48 19.20
C SER A 278 -9.60 -30.80 18.74
N LEU A 279 -9.60 -29.48 18.51
CA LEU A 279 -8.45 -28.75 17.96
C LEU A 279 -7.18 -28.89 18.80
N SER A 280 -7.28 -28.82 20.13
CA SER A 280 -6.11 -28.99 21.01
C SER A 280 -5.51 -30.40 20.92
N VAL A 281 -6.35 -31.42 20.74
CA VAL A 281 -5.93 -32.81 20.50
C VAL A 281 -5.27 -32.94 19.13
N PHE A 282 -5.90 -32.39 18.07
CA PHE A 282 -5.35 -32.42 16.72
C PHE A 282 -3.98 -31.75 16.63
N ARG A 283 -3.80 -30.58 17.23
CA ARG A 283 -2.50 -29.88 17.29
C ARG A 283 -1.43 -30.72 17.98
N LYS A 284 -1.76 -31.39 19.09
CA LYS A 284 -0.82 -32.25 19.82
C LYS A 284 -0.39 -33.44 18.96
N VAL A 285 -1.35 -34.12 18.35
CA VAL A 285 -1.10 -35.32 17.54
C VAL A 285 -0.34 -34.99 16.24
N GLU A 286 -0.53 -33.80 15.68
CA GLU A 286 0.19 -33.36 14.48
C GLU A 286 1.69 -33.11 14.74
N LYS A 287 2.05 -32.70 15.96
CA LYS A 287 3.43 -32.49 16.39
C LYS A 287 4.20 -33.77 16.73
N LEU A 288 3.52 -34.90 16.91
CA LEU A 288 4.18 -36.18 17.24
C LEU A 288 4.98 -36.72 16.06
N SER A 289 6.18 -37.24 16.30
CA SER A 289 6.94 -38.03 15.34
C SER A 289 6.31 -39.41 15.10
N GLU A 290 6.67 -40.07 14.00
CA GLU A 290 6.23 -41.46 13.73
C GLU A 290 6.65 -42.41 14.85
N SER A 291 7.87 -42.26 15.39
CA SER A 291 8.38 -43.06 16.50
C SER A 291 7.62 -42.85 17.83
N GLU A 292 7.07 -41.66 18.06
CA GLU A 292 6.24 -41.39 19.25
C GLU A 292 4.84 -41.99 19.12
N MET A 293 4.38 -42.24 17.89
CA MET A 293 3.11 -42.91 17.67
C MET A 293 3.21 -44.41 17.88
N GLU A 294 4.33 -45.07 17.58
CA GLU A 294 4.50 -46.54 17.68
C GLU A 294 4.66 -47.07 19.13
N ALA A 295 4.45 -46.23 20.15
CA ALA A 295 4.56 -46.62 21.55
C ALA A 295 3.37 -47.50 22.03
N PRO A 296 3.61 -48.54 22.87
CA PRO A 296 2.57 -49.50 23.25
C PRO A 296 1.42 -48.83 24.02
N GLY A 297 0.20 -48.96 23.51
CA GLY A 297 -1.04 -48.43 24.11
C GLY A 297 -1.46 -47.03 23.62
N GLY A 298 -0.55 -46.24 23.04
CA GLY A 298 -0.83 -44.90 22.47
C GLY A 298 -1.07 -44.88 20.95
N GLU A 299 -0.54 -45.88 20.23
CA GLU A 299 -0.53 -45.95 18.76
C GLU A 299 -1.92 -45.97 18.12
N SER A 300 -2.88 -46.67 18.74
CA SER A 300 -4.23 -46.78 18.20
C SER A 300 -5.01 -45.47 18.28
N GLU A 301 -4.87 -44.72 19.37
CA GLU A 301 -5.63 -43.48 19.58
C GLU A 301 -5.04 -42.32 18.77
N ALA A 302 -3.73 -42.11 18.79
CA ALA A 302 -3.08 -41.05 18.01
C ALA A 302 -3.35 -41.24 16.50
N LYS A 303 -3.24 -42.48 16.01
CA LYS A 303 -3.57 -42.82 14.62
C LYS A 303 -5.03 -42.57 14.29
N ARG A 304 -5.96 -42.91 15.20
CA ARG A 304 -7.39 -42.60 15.05
C ARG A 304 -7.64 -41.10 14.96
N GLN A 305 -7.01 -40.30 15.82
CA GLN A 305 -7.14 -38.83 15.80
C GLN A 305 -6.55 -38.21 14.52
N ARG A 306 -5.43 -38.73 13.99
CA ARG A 306 -4.89 -38.29 12.68
C ARG A 306 -5.84 -38.62 11.53
N GLN A 307 -6.44 -39.81 11.55
CA GLN A 307 -7.41 -40.20 10.52
C GLN A 307 -8.65 -39.32 10.56
N GLU A 308 -9.14 -38.98 11.75
CA GLU A 308 -10.28 -38.06 11.92
C GLU A 308 -9.94 -36.63 11.46
N LEU A 309 -8.76 -36.12 11.81
CA LEU A 309 -8.27 -34.83 11.31
C LEU A 309 -8.18 -34.84 9.78
N ALA A 310 -7.59 -35.87 9.17
CA ALA A 310 -7.47 -35.96 7.72
C ALA A 310 -8.85 -36.01 7.03
N ARG A 311 -9.80 -36.74 7.61
CA ARG A 311 -11.18 -36.82 7.11
C ARG A 311 -11.88 -35.46 7.17
N THR A 312 -11.77 -34.75 8.29
CA THR A 312 -12.42 -33.45 8.47
C THR A 312 -11.79 -32.35 7.62
N LEU A 313 -10.46 -32.36 7.45
CA LEU A 313 -9.76 -31.45 6.51
C LEU A 313 -10.11 -31.74 5.06
N LEU A 314 -10.30 -33.01 4.69
CA LEU A 314 -10.77 -33.37 3.35
C LEU A 314 -12.18 -32.82 3.09
N GLN A 315 -13.09 -32.91 4.07
CA GLN A 315 -14.41 -32.30 3.94
C GLN A 315 -14.30 -30.78 3.78
N LEU A 316 -13.48 -30.13 4.62
CA LEU A 316 -13.24 -28.69 4.56
C LEU A 316 -12.74 -28.24 3.18
N ALA A 317 -11.78 -28.98 2.60
CA ALA A 317 -11.24 -28.70 1.26
C ALA A 317 -12.33 -28.79 0.17
N ASN A 318 -13.23 -29.78 0.27
CA ASN A 318 -14.35 -29.91 -0.65
C ASN A 318 -15.33 -28.73 -0.54
N ASP A 319 -15.65 -28.31 0.69
CA ASP A 319 -16.55 -27.17 0.92
C ASP A 319 -15.96 -25.87 0.34
N MET A 320 -14.65 -25.67 0.48
CA MET A 320 -13.94 -24.53 -0.11
C MET A 320 -13.96 -24.54 -1.64
N LEU A 321 -13.76 -25.70 -2.26
CA LEU A 321 -13.84 -25.83 -3.73
C LEU A 321 -15.26 -25.65 -4.25
N ALA A 322 -16.27 -26.08 -3.50
CA ALA A 322 -17.66 -25.82 -3.86
C ALA A 322 -17.96 -24.31 -3.93
N GLN A 323 -17.32 -23.50 -3.07
CA GLN A 323 -17.49 -22.04 -3.07
C GLN A 323 -16.61 -21.32 -4.10
N SER A 324 -15.37 -21.76 -4.31
CA SER A 324 -14.38 -21.04 -5.12
C SER A 324 -14.26 -21.53 -6.57
N ALA A 325 -14.47 -22.82 -6.81
CA ALA A 325 -14.32 -23.44 -8.14
C ALA A 325 -15.33 -24.59 -8.35
N PRO A 326 -16.65 -24.30 -8.36
CA PRO A 326 -17.70 -25.33 -8.41
C PRO A 326 -17.69 -26.17 -9.68
N ALA A 327 -17.16 -25.64 -10.78
CA ALA A 327 -17.18 -26.25 -12.11
C ALA A 327 -16.07 -27.29 -12.34
N LEU A 328 -15.13 -27.48 -11.41
CA LEU A 328 -14.05 -28.46 -11.56
C LEU A 328 -14.56 -29.90 -11.73
N SER A 329 -13.86 -30.66 -12.59
CA SER A 329 -14.08 -32.11 -12.74
C SER A 329 -13.70 -32.88 -11.46
N ALA A 330 -14.16 -34.12 -11.34
CA ALA A 330 -13.85 -34.95 -10.17
C ALA A 330 -12.34 -35.25 -10.03
N ASP A 331 -11.65 -35.49 -11.15
CA ASP A 331 -10.21 -35.76 -11.16
C ASP A 331 -9.40 -34.51 -10.82
N ASP A 332 -9.78 -33.35 -11.36
CA ASP A 332 -9.13 -32.08 -11.06
C ASP A 332 -9.35 -31.66 -9.61
N LYS A 333 -10.57 -31.88 -9.05
CA LYS A 333 -10.84 -31.65 -7.63
C LYS A 333 -9.87 -32.40 -6.73
N LYS A 334 -9.61 -33.68 -7.03
CA LYS A 334 -8.67 -34.49 -6.25
C LYS A 334 -7.24 -33.94 -6.30
N ALA A 335 -6.80 -33.51 -7.48
CA ALA A 335 -5.47 -32.91 -7.66
C ALA A 335 -5.33 -31.56 -6.91
N VAL A 336 -6.36 -30.70 -7.02
CA VAL A 336 -6.42 -29.40 -6.35
C VAL A 336 -6.44 -29.56 -4.83
N ILE A 337 -7.29 -30.44 -4.29
CA ILE A 337 -7.36 -30.74 -2.85
C ILE A 337 -5.98 -31.15 -2.31
N LYS A 338 -5.25 -32.01 -3.04
CA LYS A 338 -3.91 -32.44 -2.64
C LYS A 338 -2.95 -31.26 -2.50
N LYS A 339 -3.05 -30.25 -3.37
CA LYS A 339 -2.24 -29.02 -3.32
C LYS A 339 -2.70 -28.07 -2.20
N MET A 340 -3.99 -28.01 -1.90
CA MET A 340 -4.53 -27.18 -0.82
C MET A 340 -4.15 -27.71 0.58
N PHE A 341 -4.02 -29.04 0.72
CA PHE A 341 -3.95 -29.71 2.01
C PHE A 341 -2.88 -29.14 2.98
N PRO A 342 -1.63 -28.87 2.56
CA PRO A 342 -0.62 -28.30 3.46
C PRO A 342 -1.02 -26.92 4.01
N ALA A 343 -1.56 -26.05 3.15
CA ALA A 343 -2.04 -24.73 3.56
C ALA A 343 -3.23 -24.83 4.52
N LEU A 344 -4.17 -25.74 4.24
CA LEU A 344 -5.33 -25.98 5.10
C LEU A 344 -4.93 -26.50 6.47
N GLN A 345 -3.95 -27.40 6.54
CA GLN A 345 -3.46 -27.93 7.80
C GLN A 345 -2.87 -26.81 8.67
N VAL A 346 -2.01 -25.97 8.10
CA VAL A 346 -1.41 -24.83 8.81
C VAL A 346 -2.48 -23.83 9.29
N ILE A 347 -3.38 -23.38 8.41
CA ILE A 347 -4.37 -22.35 8.76
C ILE A 347 -5.40 -22.89 9.77
N SER A 348 -5.87 -24.13 9.57
CA SER A 348 -6.91 -24.75 10.40
C SER A 348 -6.43 -25.09 11.80
N LEU A 349 -5.17 -25.50 11.94
CA LEU A 349 -4.58 -25.87 13.23
C LEU A 349 -3.84 -24.73 13.93
N SER A 350 -3.65 -23.58 13.28
CA SER A 350 -3.00 -22.41 13.87
C SER A 350 -3.70 -21.94 15.15
N THR A 351 -2.93 -21.36 16.08
CA THR A 351 -3.44 -20.57 17.21
C THR A 351 -3.89 -19.17 16.78
N ILE A 352 -3.47 -18.73 15.58
CA ILE A 352 -3.88 -17.44 15.01
C ILE A 352 -5.33 -17.52 14.52
N GLU A 353 -6.12 -16.50 14.85
CA GLU A 353 -7.44 -16.22 14.33
C GLU A 353 -7.47 -14.89 13.56
N LEU A 354 -8.23 -14.88 12.47
CA LEU A 354 -8.53 -13.68 11.69
C LEU A 354 -9.74 -12.97 12.29
N ALA A 355 -9.52 -11.83 12.93
CA ALA A 355 -10.59 -10.96 13.40
C ALA A 355 -11.08 -9.99 12.32
N SER A 356 -12.33 -9.55 12.45
CA SER A 356 -12.89 -8.46 11.63
C SER A 356 -12.59 -7.11 12.27
N GLU A 357 -12.59 -6.06 11.47
CA GLU A 357 -12.39 -4.67 11.93
C GLU A 357 -13.49 -4.21 12.90
N GLU A 358 -14.68 -4.84 12.84
CA GLU A 358 -15.83 -4.57 13.72
C GLU A 358 -15.82 -5.35 15.05
N SER A 359 -14.95 -6.36 15.21
CA SER A 359 -14.91 -7.19 16.43
C SER A 359 -13.97 -6.65 17.51
N THR A 360 -13.35 -5.48 17.31
CA THR A 360 -12.62 -4.80 18.38
C THR A 360 -13.62 -4.20 19.36
N PRO A 361 -13.64 -4.58 20.64
CA PRO A 361 -14.53 -3.95 21.60
C PRO A 361 -14.21 -2.45 21.66
N ALA A 362 -15.23 -1.61 21.51
CA ALA A 362 -15.12 -0.20 21.83
C ALA A 362 -14.60 -0.10 23.26
N THR A 363 -13.43 0.52 23.44
CA THR A 363 -12.89 0.90 24.74
C THR A 363 -13.99 1.56 25.56
N THR A 364 -14.51 0.84 26.56
CA THR A 364 -15.20 1.47 27.67
C THR A 364 -14.15 2.25 28.45
N SER A 365 -14.30 3.57 28.35
CA SER A 365 -13.61 4.62 29.11
C SER A 365 -13.55 4.38 30.60
#